data_AF-A0A6S4UIC6-F1
#
_entry.id   AF-A0A6S4UIC6-F1
#
_cell.length_a   1.000
_cell.length_b   1.000
_cell.length_c   1.000
_cell.angle_alpha   90.00
_cell.angle_beta   90.00
_cell.angle_gamma   90.00
#
_symmetry.space_group_name_H-M   'P 1'
#
loop_
_entity.id
_entity.type
_entity.pdbx_description
1 polymer ?
#
loop_
_entity_poly.entity_id
_entity_poly.type
_entity_poly.pdbx_seq_one_letter_code
_entity_poly.pdbx_strand_id
1 'polypeptide(L)'
;MLISSDRLPKSFKDKANQKVAKLSGSLLGAVTPERQATLPKEFELSPHTLYKRFGSTHYGVMIPDLPEPFRYLSWASVLGYVGFAITDTNYQMSKDGKGDTASLVHGTALSTTPEAYRTFSIKNDIKFNQTPFAINFDNQSVMHEDGDGFILITKREDLELELHLKPTKAISWFAYSAFYKHFSVLMHYDGYIKQKGNSESIKGLCTLESWKAVATSMLKNKWLVENIQLLVKVFSYQVINIDHEQQLLLAFICYEDQPILTSVYYRHIDGTSIQYNGDILFEVTSLQEEPQITPDGFPMNLPNTFRWAAYHNNQKVLDISAQVDTPYCFGLAAGFVSSYTWQGEFYDQPLVGRGYLEYIDRR
;
A
#
# COMPACT_ATOMS: atom_id res chain seq x y z
N MET A 1 -11.81 19.41 5.71
CA MET A 1 -11.27 19.20 7.07
C MET A 1 -10.05 18.32 6.94
N LEU A 2 -8.93 18.74 7.54
CA LEU A 2 -7.69 17.96 7.52
C LEU A 2 -7.85 16.62 8.25
N ILE A 3 -7.12 15.62 7.79
CA ILE A 3 -7.08 14.29 8.41
C ILE A 3 -6.10 14.33 9.57
N SER A 4 -6.50 13.74 10.70
CA SER A 4 -5.62 13.51 11.85
C SER A 4 -6.03 12.25 12.60
N SER A 5 -5.05 11.50 13.11
CA SER A 5 -5.30 10.34 13.97
C SER A 5 -5.74 10.73 15.39
N ASP A 6 -5.48 11.96 15.84
CA ASP A 6 -5.84 12.45 17.19
C ASP A 6 -7.22 13.14 17.23
N ARG A 7 -8.10 12.79 16.29
CA ARG A 7 -9.43 13.39 16.24
C ARG A 7 -10.30 12.89 17.38
N LEU A 8 -10.56 13.76 18.35
CA LEU A 8 -11.53 13.50 19.41
C LEU A 8 -12.98 13.50 18.85
N PRO A 9 -13.81 12.49 19.18
CA PRO A 9 -15.20 12.43 18.75
C PRO A 9 -16.01 13.52 19.47
N LYS A 10 -16.57 14.47 18.70
CA LYS A 10 -17.31 15.62 19.25
C LYS A 10 -18.81 15.37 19.29
N SER A 11 -19.34 14.60 18.33
CA SER A 11 -20.76 14.31 18.21
C SER A 11 -21.14 12.90 18.69
N PHE A 12 -22.44 12.64 18.91
CA PHE A 12 -22.94 11.29 19.17
C PHE A 12 -22.64 10.34 17.99
N LYS A 13 -22.78 10.84 16.75
CA LYS A 13 -22.44 10.11 15.53
C LYS A 13 -20.95 9.73 15.52
N ASP A 14 -20.07 10.64 15.92
CA ASP A 14 -18.62 10.38 15.96
C ASP A 14 -18.29 9.27 16.97
N LYS A 15 -18.93 9.31 18.16
CA LYS A 15 -18.76 8.26 19.17
C LYS A 15 -19.26 6.89 18.69
N ALA A 16 -20.36 6.87 17.93
CA ALA A 16 -20.86 5.65 17.31
C ALA A 16 -19.88 5.13 16.24
N ASN A 17 -19.40 5.99 15.35
CA ASN A 17 -18.40 5.66 14.33
C ASN A 17 -17.10 5.13 14.96
N GLN A 18 -16.64 5.72 16.07
CA GLN A 18 -15.43 5.28 16.76
C GLN A 18 -15.59 3.85 17.32
N LYS A 19 -16.77 3.50 17.86
CA LYS A 19 -17.07 2.12 18.27
C LYS A 19 -17.04 1.16 17.08
N VAL A 20 -17.64 1.56 15.95
CA VAL A 20 -17.64 0.76 14.72
C VAL A 20 -16.22 0.59 14.16
N ALA A 21 -15.38 1.63 14.19
CA ALA A 21 -13.99 1.58 13.76
C ALA A 21 -13.19 0.56 14.58
N LYS A 22 -13.33 0.58 15.93
CA LYS A 22 -12.68 -0.38 16.83
C LYS A 22 -13.13 -1.82 16.58
N LEU A 23 -14.45 -2.03 16.43
CA LEU A 23 -15.00 -3.35 16.09
C LEU A 23 -14.51 -3.84 14.73
N SER A 24 -14.44 -2.95 13.74
CA SER A 24 -13.95 -3.26 12.39
C SER A 24 -12.48 -3.66 12.42
N GLY A 25 -11.63 -2.93 13.14
CA GLY A 25 -10.22 -3.28 13.32
C GLY A 25 -10.04 -4.67 13.94
N SER A 26 -10.81 -4.97 14.99
CA SER A 26 -10.80 -6.29 15.62
C SER A 26 -11.27 -7.40 14.67
N LEU A 27 -12.31 -7.15 13.87
CA LEU A 27 -12.87 -8.14 12.93
C LEU A 27 -11.92 -8.42 11.75
N LEU A 28 -11.32 -7.36 11.21
CA LEU A 28 -10.29 -7.47 10.15
C LEU A 28 -9.01 -8.13 10.69
N GLY A 29 -8.84 -8.17 12.01
CA GLY A 29 -7.70 -8.78 12.68
C GLY A 29 -6.47 -7.89 12.62
N ALA A 30 -6.65 -6.57 12.73
CA ALA A 30 -5.56 -5.61 12.86
C ALA A 30 -4.58 -6.10 13.93
N VAL A 31 -3.30 -6.12 13.59
CA VAL A 31 -2.26 -6.67 14.46
C VAL A 31 -1.83 -5.62 15.48
N THR A 32 -1.70 -6.06 16.73
CA THR A 32 -1.14 -5.25 17.81
C THR A 32 0.36 -5.55 17.96
N PRO A 33 1.14 -4.62 18.55
CA PRO A 33 2.57 -4.83 18.80
C PRO A 33 2.91 -6.16 19.49
N GLU A 34 2.12 -6.56 20.48
CA GLU A 34 2.34 -7.80 21.24
C GLU A 34 2.11 -9.03 20.37
N ARG A 35 1.11 -8.96 19.49
CA ARG A 35 0.75 -10.07 18.61
C ARG A 35 1.78 -10.25 17.50
N GLN A 36 2.43 -9.18 17.04
CA GLN A 36 3.42 -9.21 15.95
C GLN A 36 4.55 -10.22 16.17
N ALA A 37 5.02 -10.35 17.42
CA ALA A 37 6.09 -11.29 17.78
C ALA A 37 5.70 -12.77 17.64
N THR A 38 4.40 -13.08 17.69
CA THR A 38 3.86 -14.46 17.69
C THR A 38 3.38 -14.92 16.30
N LEU A 39 3.31 -14.00 15.34
CA LEU A 39 2.82 -14.32 13.99
C LEU A 39 3.88 -15.03 13.15
N PRO A 40 3.45 -15.78 12.11
CA PRO A 40 4.37 -16.48 11.23
C PRO A 40 5.44 -15.57 10.64
N LYS A 41 6.66 -16.09 10.55
CA LYS A 41 7.80 -15.42 9.88
C LYS A 41 7.89 -15.76 8.39
N GLU A 42 7.18 -16.80 7.97
CA GLU A 42 6.99 -17.17 6.58
C GLU A 42 5.73 -16.49 6.01
N PHE A 43 5.73 -16.28 4.70
CA PHE A 43 4.62 -15.67 3.98
C PHE A 43 4.27 -16.48 2.72
N GLU A 44 3.02 -16.33 2.26
CA GLU A 44 2.51 -17.03 1.07
C GLU A 44 1.90 -16.03 0.07
N LEU A 45 2.40 -16.06 -1.16
CA LEU A 45 1.92 -15.21 -2.26
C LEU A 45 0.87 -15.90 -3.14
N SER A 46 0.35 -17.07 -2.76
CA SER A 46 -0.69 -17.75 -3.55
C SER A 46 -1.93 -16.86 -3.72
N PRO A 47 -2.49 -16.72 -4.94
CA PRO A 47 -3.63 -15.83 -5.21
C PRO A 47 -4.92 -16.36 -4.60
N HIS A 48 -5.89 -15.46 -4.39
CA HIS A 48 -7.22 -15.79 -3.86
C HIS A 48 -7.96 -16.82 -4.72
N THR A 49 -7.70 -16.88 -6.02
CA THR A 49 -8.33 -17.82 -6.96
C THR A 49 -8.09 -19.29 -6.61
N LEU A 50 -7.07 -19.58 -5.81
CA LEU A 50 -6.78 -20.93 -5.28
C LEU A 50 -7.55 -21.26 -4.00
N TYR A 51 -8.36 -20.33 -3.48
CA TYR A 51 -9.10 -20.50 -2.23
C TYR A 51 -10.59 -20.24 -2.43
N LYS A 52 -11.43 -21.09 -1.84
CA LYS A 52 -12.88 -20.91 -1.87
C LYS A 52 -13.37 -19.70 -1.05
N ARG A 53 -12.59 -19.26 -0.07
CA ARG A 53 -12.99 -18.25 0.92
C ARG A 53 -12.57 -16.82 0.57
N PHE A 54 -11.56 -16.66 -0.28
CA PHE A 54 -11.02 -15.33 -0.60
C PHE A 54 -11.52 -14.92 -1.98
N GLY A 55 -11.87 -13.65 -2.12
CA GLY A 55 -12.34 -13.08 -3.38
C GLY A 55 -11.43 -11.99 -3.89
N SER A 56 -10.30 -11.77 -3.22
CA SER A 56 -9.42 -10.69 -3.56
C SER A 56 -7.99 -10.89 -3.09
N THR A 57 -7.03 -10.40 -3.88
CA THR A 57 -5.59 -10.41 -3.58
C THR A 57 -4.92 -9.12 -4.01
N HIS A 58 -3.90 -8.73 -3.27
CA HIS A 58 -2.97 -7.67 -3.65
C HIS A 58 -1.55 -8.18 -3.70
N TYR A 59 -0.78 -7.62 -4.63
CA TYR A 59 0.67 -7.71 -4.66
C TYR A 59 1.22 -6.30 -4.83
N GLY A 60 2.23 -5.96 -4.04
CA GLY A 60 2.88 -4.65 -4.05
C GLY A 60 4.39 -4.79 -4.00
N VAL A 61 5.12 -4.10 -4.87
CA VAL A 61 6.54 -3.82 -4.71
C VAL A 61 6.72 -2.31 -4.72
N MET A 62 7.25 -1.76 -3.63
CA MET A 62 7.41 -0.32 -3.43
C MET A 62 8.87 0.01 -3.14
N ILE A 63 9.43 0.95 -3.90
CA ILE A 63 10.78 1.52 -3.68
C ILE A 63 10.62 3.01 -3.37
N PRO A 64 11.03 3.49 -2.18
CA PRO A 64 10.71 4.84 -1.73
C PRO A 64 11.66 5.94 -2.22
N ASP A 65 12.84 5.59 -2.70
CA ASP A 65 13.98 6.50 -2.84
C ASP A 65 14.83 6.17 -4.08
N LEU A 66 14.19 5.83 -5.20
CA LEU A 66 14.91 5.64 -6.46
C LEU A 66 15.71 6.92 -6.82
N PRO A 67 16.86 6.78 -7.49
CA PRO A 67 17.63 7.93 -7.96
C PRO A 67 16.80 8.84 -8.86
N GLU A 68 17.17 10.11 -8.92
CA GLU A 68 16.56 11.05 -9.88
C GLU A 68 16.82 10.56 -11.31
N PRO A 69 15.84 10.67 -12.21
CA PRO A 69 14.55 11.35 -12.04
C PRO A 69 13.40 10.42 -11.61
N PHE A 70 13.66 9.16 -11.24
CA PHE A 70 12.60 8.17 -10.98
C PHE A 70 11.93 8.38 -9.62
N ARG A 71 12.69 8.74 -8.57
CA ARG A 71 12.27 9.07 -7.19
C ARG A 71 11.58 7.96 -6.39
N TYR A 72 10.70 7.18 -7.00
CA TYR A 72 10.01 6.05 -6.40
C TYR A 72 9.65 5.01 -7.46
N LEU A 73 9.37 3.79 -7.02
CA LEU A 73 8.69 2.78 -7.83
C LEU A 73 7.43 2.34 -7.11
N SER A 74 6.32 2.33 -7.84
CA SER A 74 5.12 1.57 -7.49
C SER A 74 5.00 0.40 -8.46
N TRP A 75 4.76 -0.81 -7.95
CA TRP A 75 4.20 -1.94 -8.68
C TRP A 75 3.15 -2.55 -7.77
N ALA A 76 1.91 -2.08 -7.85
CA ALA A 76 0.89 -2.42 -6.87
C ALA A 76 -0.43 -2.79 -7.54
N SER A 77 -0.96 -3.95 -7.20
CA SER A 77 -2.11 -4.55 -7.86
C SER A 77 -3.24 -4.87 -6.90
N VAL A 78 -4.49 -4.75 -7.36
CA VAL A 78 -5.67 -5.23 -6.64
C VAL A 78 -6.44 -6.13 -7.58
N LEU A 79 -6.50 -7.42 -7.26
CA LEU A 79 -7.16 -8.44 -8.06
C LEU A 79 -8.45 -8.85 -7.37
N GLY A 80 -9.58 -8.57 -8.01
CA GLY A 80 -10.92 -8.75 -7.46
C GLY A 80 -11.20 -7.69 -6.41
N TYR A 81 -12.27 -6.92 -6.52
CA TYR A 81 -12.45 -5.81 -5.58
C TYR A 81 -13.02 -6.28 -4.24
N VAL A 82 -12.45 -5.77 -3.14
CA VAL A 82 -12.81 -6.17 -1.77
C VAL A 82 -14.20 -5.66 -1.38
N GLY A 83 -14.58 -4.48 -1.88
CA GLY A 83 -15.81 -3.79 -1.50
C GLY A 83 -15.63 -2.70 -0.44
N PHE A 84 -14.39 -2.31 -0.12
CA PHE A 84 -14.13 -1.06 0.61
C PHE A 84 -14.24 0.12 -0.35
N ALA A 85 -14.75 1.27 0.12
CA ALA A 85 -14.79 2.49 -0.70
C ALA A 85 -13.39 2.89 -1.22
N ILE A 86 -12.34 2.69 -0.42
CA ILE A 86 -10.94 2.89 -0.83
C ILE A 86 -10.46 1.96 -1.95
N THR A 87 -11.14 0.84 -2.20
CA THR A 87 -10.81 -0.15 -3.24
C THR A 87 -11.80 -0.20 -4.40
N ASP A 88 -12.86 0.61 -4.35
CA ASP A 88 -13.96 0.51 -5.29
C ASP A 88 -13.92 1.67 -6.29
N THR A 89 -13.71 1.33 -7.56
CA THR A 89 -13.71 2.27 -8.68
C THR A 89 -14.40 1.65 -9.89
N ASN A 90 -15.26 2.41 -10.57
CA ASN A 90 -15.90 1.92 -11.80
C ASN A 90 -15.04 2.20 -13.05
N TYR A 91 -13.81 2.70 -12.88
CA TYR A 91 -12.93 3.03 -13.98
C TYR A 91 -12.33 1.77 -14.62
N GLN A 92 -12.54 1.62 -15.94
CA GLN A 92 -11.97 0.56 -16.78
C GLN A 92 -12.17 -0.87 -16.24
N MET A 93 -13.37 -1.19 -15.76
CA MET A 93 -13.69 -2.53 -15.26
C MET A 93 -13.65 -3.62 -16.35
N SER A 94 -13.31 -4.85 -15.95
CA SER A 94 -13.53 -6.04 -16.78
C SER A 94 -15.02 -6.19 -17.11
N LYS A 95 -15.31 -6.77 -18.28
CA LYS A 95 -16.67 -7.12 -18.74
C LYS A 95 -17.39 -8.07 -17.78
N ASP A 96 -16.63 -8.86 -17.02
CA ASP A 96 -17.14 -9.81 -16.04
C ASP A 96 -17.34 -9.20 -14.63
N GLY A 97 -17.09 -7.90 -14.48
CA GLY A 97 -17.37 -7.12 -13.28
C GLY A 97 -16.26 -7.13 -12.23
N LYS A 98 -16.59 -6.64 -11.02
CA LYS A 98 -15.62 -6.35 -9.94
C LYS A 98 -14.82 -7.56 -9.48
N GLY A 99 -15.40 -8.76 -9.51
CA GLY A 99 -14.72 -9.99 -9.09
C GLY A 99 -13.71 -10.51 -10.12
N ASP A 100 -13.82 -10.11 -11.38
CA ASP A 100 -12.87 -10.45 -12.45
C ASP A 100 -11.93 -9.29 -12.81
N THR A 101 -12.14 -8.11 -12.23
CA THR A 101 -11.30 -6.94 -12.51
C THR A 101 -10.05 -6.99 -11.66
N ALA A 102 -8.90 -6.87 -12.29
CA ALA A 102 -7.64 -6.54 -11.65
C ALA A 102 -7.17 -5.16 -12.10
N SER A 103 -6.61 -4.38 -11.19
CA SER A 103 -5.88 -3.17 -11.50
C SER A 103 -4.42 -3.33 -11.12
N LEU A 104 -3.53 -2.67 -11.87
CA LEU A 104 -2.10 -2.55 -11.59
C LEU A 104 -1.72 -1.09 -11.78
N VAL A 105 -1.20 -0.46 -10.73
CA VAL A 105 -0.38 0.74 -10.87
C VAL A 105 1.07 0.31 -10.96
N HIS A 106 1.73 0.72 -12.03
CA HIS A 106 3.15 0.46 -12.20
C HIS A 106 3.86 1.62 -12.87
N GLY A 107 4.65 2.37 -12.10
CA GLY A 107 5.28 3.60 -12.56
C GLY A 107 6.22 4.24 -11.53
N THR A 108 6.81 5.36 -11.96
CA THR A 108 7.72 6.20 -11.16
C THR A 108 7.26 7.67 -11.18
N ALA A 109 8.06 8.60 -10.66
CA ALA A 109 7.80 10.04 -10.80
C ALA A 109 7.75 10.54 -12.25
N LEU A 110 8.30 9.77 -13.20
CA LEU A 110 8.20 10.09 -14.62
C LEU A 110 6.86 9.67 -15.25
N SER A 111 6.07 8.83 -14.60
CA SER A 111 4.86 8.27 -15.17
C SER A 111 3.67 9.24 -15.10
N THR A 112 2.85 9.18 -16.13
CA THR A 112 1.48 9.73 -16.13
C THR A 112 0.48 8.65 -15.75
N THR A 113 -0.73 9.02 -15.33
CA THR A 113 -1.81 8.07 -15.02
C THR A 113 -2.07 7.06 -16.14
N PRO A 114 -2.22 7.45 -17.44
CA PRO A 114 -2.46 6.49 -18.52
C PRO A 114 -1.29 5.53 -18.78
N GLU A 115 -0.06 5.93 -18.45
CA GLU A 115 1.12 5.07 -18.54
C GLU A 115 1.14 4.05 -17.39
N ALA A 116 0.92 4.52 -16.16
CA ALA A 116 1.09 3.72 -14.96
C ALA A 116 -0.09 2.80 -14.63
N TYR A 117 -1.33 3.24 -14.84
CA TYR A 117 -2.53 2.52 -14.42
C TYR A 117 -3.09 1.67 -15.55
N ARG A 118 -3.24 0.36 -15.29
CA ARG A 118 -3.85 -0.59 -16.24
C ARG A 118 -4.84 -1.49 -15.52
N THR A 119 -5.86 -1.93 -16.25
CA THR A 119 -6.79 -2.95 -15.79
C THR A 119 -6.71 -4.19 -16.65
N PHE A 120 -7.04 -5.32 -16.04
CA PHE A 120 -6.94 -6.66 -16.61
C PHE A 120 -8.17 -7.47 -16.20
N SER A 121 -8.58 -8.40 -17.05
CA SER A 121 -9.44 -9.50 -16.66
C SER A 121 -8.60 -10.58 -15.97
N ILE A 122 -8.94 -10.93 -14.73
CA ILE A 122 -8.25 -11.97 -13.96
C ILE A 122 -8.29 -13.30 -14.71
N LYS A 123 -9.42 -13.64 -15.34
CA LYS A 123 -9.57 -14.89 -16.07
C LYS A 123 -8.82 -14.93 -17.40
N ASN A 124 -8.78 -13.81 -18.13
CA ASN A 124 -8.32 -13.81 -19.52
C ASN A 124 -6.87 -13.30 -19.66
N ASP A 125 -6.48 -12.35 -18.83
CA ASP A 125 -5.24 -11.58 -19.00
C ASP A 125 -4.20 -11.91 -17.93
N ILE A 126 -4.59 -12.52 -16.81
CA ILE A 126 -3.67 -12.87 -15.72
C ILE A 126 -3.43 -14.37 -15.67
N LYS A 127 -2.16 -14.76 -15.65
CA LYS A 127 -1.74 -16.16 -15.43
C LYS A 127 -1.04 -16.29 -14.09
N PHE A 128 -1.46 -17.31 -13.33
CA PHE A 128 -0.85 -17.66 -12.06
C PHE A 128 -0.12 -19.00 -12.18
N ASN A 129 1.00 -19.12 -11.46
CA ASN A 129 1.58 -20.40 -11.08
C ASN A 129 1.72 -20.43 -9.56
N GLN A 130 1.45 -21.58 -8.94
CA GLN A 130 1.52 -21.70 -7.48
C GLN A 130 2.91 -22.11 -7.01
N THR A 131 3.55 -23.04 -7.72
CA THR A 131 4.84 -23.62 -7.32
C THR A 131 5.63 -24.00 -8.58
N PRO A 132 6.70 -23.27 -8.93
CA PRO A 132 7.13 -22.03 -8.29
C PRO A 132 6.08 -20.91 -8.42
N PHE A 133 5.98 -20.00 -7.45
CA PHE A 133 5.07 -18.87 -7.54
C PHE A 133 5.37 -18.05 -8.80
N ALA A 134 4.32 -17.69 -9.54
CA ALA A 134 4.40 -16.69 -10.61
C ALA A 134 3.07 -15.98 -10.78
N ILE A 135 3.14 -14.70 -11.14
CA ILE A 135 2.02 -13.91 -11.63
C ILE A 135 2.47 -13.15 -12.88
N ASN A 136 1.67 -13.26 -13.94
CA ASN A 136 1.93 -12.61 -15.22
C ASN A 136 0.69 -11.80 -15.63
N PHE A 137 0.88 -10.48 -15.75
CA PHE A 137 -0.11 -9.52 -16.25
C PHE A 137 0.08 -9.33 -17.76
N ASP A 138 -0.56 -10.18 -18.56
CA ASP A 138 -0.60 -10.12 -20.03
C ASP A 138 0.77 -9.92 -20.71
N ASN A 139 1.82 -10.54 -20.16
CA ASN A 139 3.23 -10.41 -20.55
C ASN A 139 3.81 -8.99 -20.48
N GLN A 140 3.07 -8.03 -19.91
CA GLN A 140 3.53 -6.65 -19.71
C GLN A 140 4.35 -6.54 -18.44
N SER A 141 3.99 -7.29 -17.40
CA SER A 141 4.72 -7.37 -16.13
C SER A 141 4.57 -8.75 -15.51
N VAL A 142 5.68 -9.33 -15.06
CA VAL A 142 5.75 -10.69 -14.52
C VAL A 142 6.58 -10.67 -13.24
N MET A 143 6.04 -11.24 -12.17
CA MET A 143 6.81 -11.55 -10.96
C MET A 143 6.81 -13.05 -10.74
N HIS A 144 7.97 -13.67 -10.55
CA HIS A 144 8.07 -15.10 -10.28
C HIS A 144 9.22 -15.42 -9.32
N GLU A 145 9.12 -16.58 -8.66
CA GLU A 145 10.19 -17.11 -7.82
C GLU A 145 11.44 -17.41 -8.65
N ASP A 146 12.58 -17.00 -8.13
CA ASP A 146 13.91 -17.34 -8.65
C ASP A 146 14.85 -17.61 -7.47
N GLY A 147 15.30 -18.85 -7.32
CA GLY A 147 16.13 -19.29 -6.20
C GLY A 147 15.48 -19.07 -4.83
N ASP A 148 16.12 -18.25 -3.99
CA ASP A 148 15.64 -17.86 -2.65
C ASP A 148 14.92 -16.50 -2.62
N GLY A 149 14.58 -15.97 -3.79
CA GLY A 149 13.91 -14.68 -3.96
C GLY A 149 12.93 -14.67 -5.12
N PHE A 150 12.78 -13.51 -5.73
CA PHE A 150 11.87 -13.28 -6.84
C PHE A 150 12.55 -12.41 -7.90
N ILE A 151 12.08 -12.52 -9.14
CA ILE A 151 12.41 -11.57 -10.19
C ILE A 151 11.12 -10.88 -10.66
N LEU A 152 11.15 -9.55 -10.72
CA LEU A 152 10.09 -8.72 -11.30
C LEU A 152 10.58 -8.14 -12.62
N ILE A 153 9.93 -8.51 -13.70
CA ILE A 153 10.25 -8.06 -15.06
C ILE A 153 9.05 -7.31 -15.62
N THR A 154 9.28 -6.08 -16.10
CA THR A 154 8.30 -5.30 -16.86
C THR A 154 8.86 -4.97 -18.23
N LYS A 155 8.06 -5.23 -19.26
CA LYS A 155 8.35 -4.91 -20.65
C LYS A 155 7.17 -4.14 -21.24
N ARG A 156 7.14 -2.84 -20.99
CA ARG A 156 6.18 -1.91 -21.59
C ARG A 156 6.94 -0.88 -22.42
N GLU A 157 6.26 -0.31 -23.40
CA GLU A 157 6.82 0.78 -24.21
C GLU A 157 7.27 1.97 -23.35
N ASP A 158 6.54 2.24 -22.26
CA ASP A 158 6.77 3.39 -21.39
C ASP A 158 7.65 3.08 -20.16
N LEU A 159 7.91 1.80 -19.88
CA LEU A 159 8.70 1.34 -18.72
C LEU A 159 9.29 -0.05 -18.98
N GLU A 160 10.61 -0.14 -18.93
CA GLU A 160 11.34 -1.40 -18.85
C GLU A 160 11.99 -1.51 -17.46
N LEU A 161 11.83 -2.67 -16.83
CA LEU A 161 12.34 -2.93 -15.48
C LEU A 161 12.71 -4.40 -15.35
N GLU A 162 13.84 -4.67 -14.70
CA GLU A 162 14.15 -5.98 -14.14
C GLU A 162 14.68 -5.75 -12.73
N LEU A 163 14.05 -6.39 -11.74
CA LEU A 163 14.48 -6.36 -10.35
C LEU A 163 14.65 -7.79 -9.83
N HIS A 164 15.81 -8.06 -9.27
CA HIS A 164 16.07 -9.21 -8.42
C HIS A 164 15.72 -8.82 -7.00
N LEU A 165 14.82 -9.57 -6.35
CA LEU A 165 14.24 -9.26 -5.06
C LEU A 165 14.58 -10.36 -4.07
N LYS A 166 15.35 -10.02 -3.04
CA LYS A 166 15.77 -10.97 -2.01
C LYS A 166 15.10 -10.68 -0.67
N PRO A 167 14.25 -11.57 -0.15
CA PRO A 167 13.60 -11.37 1.14
C PRO A 167 14.58 -11.41 2.31
N THR A 168 14.39 -10.47 3.24
CA THR A 168 14.95 -10.57 4.60
C THR A 168 14.00 -11.37 5.48
N LYS A 169 14.36 -11.57 6.76
CA LYS A 169 13.46 -12.17 7.76
C LYS A 169 12.49 -11.16 8.42
N ALA A 170 12.58 -9.87 8.05
CA ALA A 170 11.80 -8.80 8.65
C ALA A 170 10.42 -8.67 7.99
N ILE A 171 9.47 -9.46 8.48
CA ILE A 171 8.06 -9.41 8.10
C ILE A 171 7.21 -8.65 9.13
N SER A 172 6.40 -7.73 8.62
CA SER A 172 5.39 -6.96 9.34
C SER A 172 3.99 -7.41 8.93
N TRP A 173 3.12 -7.73 9.89
CA TRP A 173 1.72 -8.05 9.60
C TRP A 173 0.86 -6.85 9.96
N PHE A 174 0.10 -6.32 9.02
CA PHE A 174 -0.88 -5.27 9.28
C PHE A 174 -2.19 -5.86 9.81
N ALA A 175 -2.57 -7.01 9.26
CA ALA A 175 -3.76 -7.76 9.67
C ALA A 175 -3.53 -9.26 9.55
N TYR A 176 -4.05 -10.02 10.53
CA TYR A 176 -3.99 -11.48 10.51
C TYR A 176 -5.27 -12.07 11.10
N SER A 177 -6.15 -12.56 10.25
CA SER A 177 -7.38 -13.27 10.62
C SER A 177 -7.73 -14.36 9.61
N ALA A 178 -8.83 -15.07 9.86
CA ALA A 178 -9.37 -16.04 8.90
C ALA A 178 -9.95 -15.38 7.64
N PHE A 179 -10.29 -14.08 7.71
CA PHE A 179 -10.97 -13.33 6.65
C PHE A 179 -10.07 -12.36 5.92
N TYR A 180 -9.01 -11.88 6.58
CA TYR A 180 -8.07 -10.92 6.02
C TYR A 180 -6.66 -11.21 6.54
N LYS A 181 -5.72 -11.39 5.62
CA LYS A 181 -4.30 -11.55 5.90
C LYS A 181 -3.55 -10.52 5.09
N HIS A 182 -2.76 -9.67 5.73
CA HIS A 182 -2.03 -8.58 5.09
C HIS A 182 -0.66 -8.43 5.74
N PHE A 183 0.38 -8.62 4.94
CA PHE A 183 1.76 -8.52 5.38
C PHE A 183 2.59 -7.70 4.41
N SER A 184 3.73 -7.23 4.91
CA SER A 184 4.79 -6.61 4.16
C SER A 184 6.12 -7.16 4.64
N VAL A 185 7.01 -7.51 3.72
CA VAL A 185 8.36 -8.01 4.00
C VAL A 185 9.40 -7.04 3.42
N LEU A 186 10.44 -6.78 4.22
CA LEU A 186 11.59 -5.99 3.78
C LEU A 186 12.44 -6.84 2.83
N MET A 187 12.76 -6.30 1.67
CA MET A 187 13.57 -6.97 0.65
C MET A 187 14.79 -6.13 0.32
N HIS A 188 15.88 -6.79 -0.04
CA HIS A 188 16.89 -6.17 -0.90
C HIS A 188 16.43 -6.23 -2.35
N TYR A 189 16.78 -5.22 -3.13
CA TYR A 189 16.66 -5.27 -4.57
C TYR A 189 17.94 -4.85 -5.26
N ASP A 190 18.17 -5.40 -6.44
CA ASP A 190 19.12 -4.91 -7.43
C ASP A 190 18.59 -5.18 -8.84
N GLY A 191 19.02 -4.38 -9.82
CA GLY A 191 18.56 -4.55 -11.19
C GLY A 191 18.73 -3.30 -12.03
N TYR A 192 17.84 -3.11 -13.00
CA TYR A 192 17.86 -1.96 -13.88
C TYR A 192 16.47 -1.41 -14.16
N ILE A 193 16.40 -0.11 -14.40
CA ILE A 193 15.20 0.59 -14.84
C ILE A 193 15.50 1.42 -16.08
N LYS A 194 14.52 1.52 -16.98
CA LYS A 194 14.56 2.41 -18.13
C LYS A 194 13.18 3.00 -18.41
N GLN A 195 13.12 4.33 -18.48
CA GLN A 195 11.89 5.08 -18.75
C GLN A 195 12.19 6.50 -19.26
N LYS A 196 11.45 6.95 -20.27
CA LYS A 196 11.57 8.28 -20.91
C LYS A 196 13.01 8.68 -21.25
N GLY A 197 13.79 7.74 -21.80
CA GLY A 197 15.18 7.96 -22.20
C GLY A 197 16.22 7.87 -21.08
N ASN A 198 15.79 7.78 -19.81
CA ASN A 198 16.67 7.53 -18.67
C ASN A 198 16.86 6.02 -18.50
N SER A 199 18.07 5.60 -18.14
CA SER A 199 18.38 4.20 -17.82
C SER A 199 19.44 4.14 -16.75
N GLU A 200 19.22 3.30 -15.73
CA GLU A 200 20.10 3.23 -14.57
C GLU A 200 20.08 1.83 -13.95
N SER A 201 21.24 1.39 -13.43
CA SER A 201 21.32 0.25 -12.53
C SER A 201 20.98 0.71 -11.12
N ILE A 202 20.01 0.05 -10.51
CA ILE A 202 19.42 0.45 -9.23
C ILE A 202 19.59 -0.68 -8.22
N LYS A 203 19.76 -0.32 -6.94
CA LYS A 203 19.84 -1.26 -5.82
C LYS A 203 19.48 -0.57 -4.52
N GLY A 204 18.99 -1.33 -3.54
CA GLY A 204 18.68 -0.79 -2.22
C GLY A 204 17.71 -1.67 -1.45
N LEU A 205 16.92 -1.03 -0.60
CA LEU A 205 15.83 -1.67 0.15
C LEU A 205 14.48 -1.35 -0.50
N CYS A 206 13.62 -2.35 -0.58
CA CYS A 206 12.24 -2.19 -1.01
C CYS A 206 11.31 -3.00 -0.12
N THR A 207 10.02 -2.87 -0.38
CA THR A 207 8.98 -3.67 0.27
C THR A 207 8.34 -4.59 -0.75
N LEU A 208 8.12 -5.85 -0.37
CA LEU A 208 7.11 -6.70 -1.00
C LEU A 208 5.90 -6.80 -0.06
N GLU A 209 4.72 -6.47 -0.56
CA GLU A 209 3.46 -6.47 0.17
C GLU A 209 2.46 -7.42 -0.49
N SER A 210 1.65 -8.10 0.32
CA SER A 210 0.51 -8.84 -0.17
C SER A 210 -0.60 -8.93 0.85
N TRP A 211 -1.84 -8.98 0.35
CA TRP A 211 -2.96 -9.38 1.16
C TRP A 211 -3.91 -10.32 0.44
N LYS A 212 -4.68 -11.06 1.25
CA LYS A 212 -5.84 -11.85 0.82
C LYS A 212 -7.03 -11.49 1.68
N ALA A 213 -8.16 -11.23 1.03
CA ALA A 213 -9.39 -10.80 1.69
C ALA A 213 -10.61 -11.60 1.22
N VAL A 214 -11.55 -11.82 2.14
CA VAL A 214 -12.95 -12.01 1.76
C VAL A 214 -13.43 -10.72 1.12
N ALA A 215 -14.20 -10.83 0.04
CA ALA A 215 -14.61 -9.69 -0.76
C ALA A 215 -16.11 -9.70 -1.03
N THR A 216 -16.73 -8.52 -1.07
CA THR A 216 -18.14 -8.39 -1.47
C THR A 216 -18.36 -8.85 -2.91
N SER A 217 -17.34 -8.80 -3.76
CA SER A 217 -17.36 -9.35 -5.13
C SER A 217 -17.67 -10.86 -5.20
N MET A 218 -17.57 -11.58 -4.08
CA MET A 218 -17.97 -12.99 -4.00
C MET A 218 -19.48 -13.20 -3.80
N LEU A 219 -20.25 -12.14 -3.51
CA LEU A 219 -21.68 -12.26 -3.28
C LEU A 219 -22.41 -12.68 -4.57
N LYS A 220 -23.31 -13.66 -4.45
CA LYS A 220 -24.13 -14.12 -5.59
C LYS A 220 -25.07 -13.06 -6.14
N ASN A 221 -25.49 -12.11 -5.30
CA ASN A 221 -26.42 -11.06 -5.69
C ASN A 221 -25.64 -9.86 -6.25
N LYS A 222 -25.68 -9.68 -7.57
CA LYS A 222 -25.00 -8.58 -8.28
C LYS A 222 -25.41 -7.20 -7.76
N TRP A 223 -26.67 -7.01 -7.39
CA TRP A 223 -27.12 -5.75 -6.81
C TRP A 223 -26.40 -5.45 -5.49
N LEU A 224 -26.16 -6.45 -4.62
CA LEU A 224 -25.38 -6.24 -3.39
C LEU A 224 -23.92 -5.93 -3.68
N VAL A 225 -23.32 -6.59 -4.69
CA VAL A 225 -21.93 -6.32 -5.12
C VAL A 225 -21.75 -4.86 -5.57
N GLU A 226 -22.77 -4.31 -6.23
CA GLU A 226 -22.72 -2.95 -6.78
C GLU A 226 -23.06 -1.88 -5.74
N ASN A 227 -23.93 -2.19 -4.76
CA ASN A 227 -24.52 -1.17 -3.88
C ASN A 227 -24.04 -1.26 -2.42
N ILE A 228 -23.34 -2.31 -2.01
CA ILE A 228 -22.79 -2.41 -0.64
C ILE A 228 -21.29 -2.12 -0.66
N GLN A 229 -20.93 -1.05 0.05
CA GLN A 229 -19.55 -0.73 0.36
C GLN A 229 -19.33 -0.73 1.87
N LEU A 230 -18.22 -1.32 2.28
CA LEU A 230 -17.70 -1.16 3.63
C LEU A 230 -17.06 0.23 3.73
N LEU A 231 -17.44 0.99 4.78
CA LEU A 231 -17.14 2.43 4.92
C LEU A 231 -15.71 2.72 5.41
N VAL A 232 -14.73 1.94 4.95
CA VAL A 232 -13.33 2.34 5.02
C VAL A 232 -13.11 3.38 3.93
N LYS A 233 -12.89 4.63 4.33
CA LYS A 233 -12.89 5.78 3.42
C LYS A 233 -11.56 6.50 3.32
N VAL A 234 -10.68 6.34 4.29
CA VAL A 234 -9.34 6.95 4.26
C VAL A 234 -8.30 5.86 4.39
N PHE A 235 -7.30 5.93 3.52
CA PHE A 235 -6.12 5.08 3.55
C PHE A 235 -4.90 5.94 3.22
N SER A 236 -3.87 5.82 4.03
CA SER A 236 -2.59 6.47 3.84
C SER A 236 -1.50 5.48 4.23
N TYR A 237 -0.60 5.20 3.31
CA TYR A 237 0.53 4.29 3.53
C TYR A 237 1.82 4.91 3.03
N GLN A 238 2.89 4.76 3.80
CA GLN A 238 4.21 5.23 3.40
C GLN A 238 5.29 4.19 3.68
N VAL A 239 6.30 4.23 2.83
CA VAL A 239 7.55 3.48 2.99
C VAL A 239 8.70 4.49 3.04
N ILE A 240 9.58 4.36 4.03
CA ILE A 240 10.79 5.17 4.17
C ILE A 240 11.97 4.22 4.41
N ASN A 241 13.00 4.31 3.57
CA ASN A 241 14.31 3.78 3.92
C ASN A 241 15.03 4.83 4.76
N ILE A 242 15.43 4.47 5.98
CA ILE A 242 16.19 5.35 6.87
C ILE A 242 17.66 5.38 6.42
N ASP A 243 18.17 4.20 6.06
CA ASP A 243 19.49 3.99 5.48
C ASP A 243 19.47 2.67 4.66
N HIS A 244 20.64 2.07 4.45
CA HIS A 244 20.81 0.84 3.68
C HIS A 244 20.42 -0.45 4.43
N GLU A 245 20.07 -0.35 5.72
CA GLU A 245 19.73 -1.48 6.59
C GLU A 245 18.36 -1.32 7.28
N GLN A 246 17.86 -0.09 7.40
CA GLN A 246 16.70 0.28 8.21
C GLN A 246 15.54 0.82 7.37
N GLN A 247 14.31 0.39 7.69
CA GLN A 247 13.11 0.82 6.99
C GLN A 247 11.93 1.04 7.94
N LEU A 248 11.13 2.07 7.66
CA LEU A 248 9.85 2.34 8.30
C LEU A 248 8.69 2.08 7.35
N LEU A 249 7.62 1.51 7.90
CA LEU A 249 6.28 1.52 7.30
C LEU A 249 5.36 2.35 8.17
N LEU A 250 4.59 3.23 7.55
CA LEU A 250 3.64 4.11 8.22
C LEU A 250 2.27 3.86 7.62
N ALA A 251 1.29 3.48 8.44
CA ALA A 251 -0.04 3.09 7.97
C ALA A 251 -1.14 3.78 8.77
N PHE A 252 -2.07 4.40 8.06
CA PHE A 252 -3.23 5.08 8.62
C PHE A 252 -4.50 4.74 7.85
N ILE A 253 -5.54 4.27 8.56
CA ILE A 253 -6.80 3.82 7.96
C ILE A 253 -7.97 4.33 8.79
N CYS A 254 -9.02 4.85 8.16
CA CYS A 254 -10.25 5.27 8.84
C CYS A 254 -11.49 4.54 8.37
N TYR A 255 -12.38 4.27 9.33
CA TYR A 255 -13.80 4.11 9.07
C TYR A 255 -14.43 5.50 9.06
N GLU A 256 -15.00 5.93 7.93
CA GLU A 256 -15.37 7.34 7.72
C GLU A 256 -14.18 8.26 8.03
N ASP A 257 -14.21 8.96 9.16
CA ASP A 257 -13.18 9.87 9.65
C ASP A 257 -12.59 9.46 11.01
N GLN A 258 -12.91 8.25 11.48
CA GLN A 258 -12.43 7.69 12.74
C GLN A 258 -11.33 6.66 12.48
N PRO A 259 -10.15 6.79 13.11
CA PRO A 259 -9.05 5.85 12.91
C PRO A 259 -9.44 4.41 13.31
N ILE A 260 -9.20 3.47 12.39
CA ILE A 260 -9.17 2.03 12.64
C ILE A 260 -7.76 1.63 13.05
N LEU A 261 -6.76 2.15 12.32
CA LEU A 261 -5.34 1.84 12.49
C LEU A 261 -4.54 3.12 12.32
N THR A 262 -3.57 3.33 13.20
CA THR A 262 -2.48 4.29 13.05
C THR A 262 -1.24 3.61 13.60
N SER A 263 -0.34 3.19 12.72
CA SER A 263 0.78 2.33 13.08
C SER A 263 2.06 2.74 12.40
N VAL A 264 3.16 2.59 13.12
CA VAL A 264 4.53 2.68 12.61
C VAL A 264 5.22 1.35 12.86
N TYR A 265 5.81 0.79 11.81
CA TYR A 265 6.59 -0.44 11.87
C TYR A 265 8.04 -0.10 11.55
N TYR A 266 8.95 -0.56 12.40
CA TYR A 266 10.39 -0.55 12.16
C TYR A 266 10.85 -1.93 11.68
N ARG A 267 11.72 -1.93 10.69
CA ARG A 267 12.35 -3.14 10.14
C ARG A 267 13.84 -2.92 9.95
N HIS A 268 14.60 -3.99 10.13
CA HIS A 268 16.02 -4.03 9.87
C HIS A 268 16.38 -5.32 9.11
N ILE A 269 17.42 -5.27 8.26
CA ILE A 269 17.82 -6.40 7.39
C ILE A 269 18.24 -7.66 8.16
N ASP A 270 18.61 -7.52 9.43
CA ASP A 270 18.93 -8.64 10.35
C ASP A 270 17.71 -9.51 10.72
N GLY A 271 16.51 -9.09 10.29
CA GLY A 271 15.25 -9.77 10.56
C GLY A 271 14.42 -9.12 11.66
N THR A 272 14.92 -8.06 12.30
CA THR A 272 14.15 -7.30 13.28
C THR A 272 12.92 -6.68 12.60
N SER A 273 11.75 -6.90 13.21
CA SER A 273 10.51 -6.24 12.81
C SER A 273 9.67 -5.95 14.05
N ILE A 274 9.45 -4.66 14.31
CA ILE A 274 8.77 -4.14 15.49
C ILE A 274 7.63 -3.25 15.01
N GLN A 275 6.44 -3.43 15.58
CA GLN A 275 5.40 -2.41 15.53
C GLN A 275 5.51 -1.58 16.81
N TYR A 276 5.66 -0.27 16.71
CA TYR A 276 5.81 0.55 17.91
C TYR A 276 4.53 0.56 18.76
N ASN A 277 4.71 0.46 20.08
CA ASN A 277 3.66 0.50 21.10
C ASN A 277 3.68 1.85 21.85
N GLY A 278 2.76 2.74 21.50
CA GLY A 278 2.68 4.05 22.12
C GLY A 278 1.74 4.97 21.36
N ASP A 279 1.78 6.25 21.70
CA ASP A 279 1.02 7.27 20.98
C ASP A 279 1.63 7.46 19.58
N ILE A 280 0.77 7.34 18.58
CA ILE A 280 1.16 7.51 17.17
C ILE A 280 0.22 8.56 16.55
N LEU A 281 0.85 9.61 16.03
CA LEU A 281 0.20 10.72 15.35
C LEU A 281 0.48 10.64 13.85
N PHE A 282 -0.58 10.71 13.06
CA PHE A 282 -0.54 11.10 11.66
C PHE A 282 -1.43 12.31 11.48
N GLU A 283 -0.94 13.35 10.81
CA GLU A 283 -1.71 14.56 10.51
C GLU A 283 -1.38 15.08 9.12
N VAL A 284 -2.40 15.33 8.30
CA VAL A 284 -2.26 16.13 7.09
C VAL A 284 -2.28 17.60 7.50
N THR A 285 -1.18 18.32 7.30
CA THR A 285 -1.00 19.70 7.77
C THR A 285 -1.40 20.74 6.72
N SER A 286 -1.38 20.37 5.44
CA SER A 286 -1.98 21.17 4.36
C SER A 286 -2.39 20.29 3.17
N LEU A 287 -3.34 20.77 2.37
CA LEU A 287 -3.81 20.13 1.15
C LEU A 287 -3.21 20.82 -0.09
N GLN A 288 -3.24 20.13 -1.22
CA GLN A 288 -3.07 20.77 -2.54
C GLN A 288 -4.12 21.87 -2.72
N GLU A 289 -3.79 22.90 -3.50
CA GLU A 289 -4.70 24.04 -3.73
C GLU A 289 -6.05 23.59 -4.32
N GLU A 290 -6.00 22.69 -5.29
CA GLU A 290 -7.18 22.13 -5.95
C GLU A 290 -7.27 20.61 -5.73
N PRO A 291 -8.49 20.07 -5.50
CA PRO A 291 -8.70 18.63 -5.47
C PRO A 291 -8.30 17.98 -6.80
N GLN A 292 -7.67 16.80 -6.73
CA GLN A 292 -7.42 16.01 -7.94
C GLN A 292 -8.64 15.17 -8.30
N ILE A 293 -8.98 15.14 -9.57
CA ILE A 293 -10.11 14.35 -10.08
C ILE A 293 -9.59 12.96 -10.44
N THR A 294 -10.09 11.96 -9.73
CA THR A 294 -9.88 10.55 -10.08
C THR A 294 -10.53 10.21 -11.43
N PRO A 295 -10.08 9.16 -12.13
CA PRO A 295 -10.68 8.76 -13.41
C PRO A 295 -12.15 8.33 -13.34
N ASP A 296 -12.69 7.96 -12.17
CA ASP A 296 -14.13 7.74 -11.95
C ASP A 296 -14.90 9.04 -11.62
N GLY A 297 -14.25 10.20 -11.73
CA GLY A 297 -14.86 11.52 -11.56
C GLY A 297 -14.97 11.99 -10.11
N PHE A 298 -14.37 11.26 -9.15
CA PHE A 298 -14.40 11.64 -7.75
C PHE A 298 -13.33 12.70 -7.43
N PRO A 299 -13.69 13.86 -6.85
CA PRO A 299 -12.73 14.87 -6.42
C PRO A 299 -12.07 14.47 -5.09
N MET A 300 -10.75 14.32 -5.08
CA MET A 300 -9.98 13.89 -3.91
C MET A 300 -9.05 15.01 -3.43
N ASN A 301 -9.17 15.36 -2.15
CA ASN A 301 -8.25 16.28 -1.50
C ASN A 301 -6.95 15.54 -1.15
N LEU A 302 -5.85 15.92 -1.78
CA LEU A 302 -4.55 15.28 -1.58
C LEU A 302 -3.65 16.10 -0.66
N PRO A 303 -2.82 15.46 0.18
CA PRO A 303 -1.84 16.15 1.00
C PRO A 303 -0.86 16.99 0.18
N ASN A 304 -0.59 18.20 0.65
CA ASN A 304 0.61 18.94 0.27
C ASN A 304 1.71 18.74 1.32
N THR A 305 1.34 18.81 2.61
CA THR A 305 2.23 18.48 3.72
C THR A 305 1.53 17.59 4.74
N PHE A 306 2.31 16.79 5.45
CA PHE A 306 1.84 15.96 6.56
C PHE A 306 2.95 15.71 7.58
N ARG A 307 2.59 15.23 8.76
CA ARG A 307 3.49 14.93 9.86
C ARG A 307 3.21 13.53 10.42
N TRP A 308 4.27 12.85 10.85
CA TRP A 308 4.21 11.67 11.68
C TRP A 308 4.97 11.89 12.99
N ALA A 309 4.41 11.45 14.10
CA ALA A 309 5.14 11.29 15.35
C ALA A 309 4.79 9.94 15.98
N ALA A 310 5.76 9.27 16.59
CA ALA A 310 5.53 7.98 17.23
C ALA A 310 6.34 7.85 18.52
N TYR A 311 5.74 7.17 19.48
CA TYR A 311 6.36 6.77 20.73
C TYR A 311 6.43 5.24 20.82
N HIS A 312 7.50 4.75 21.44
CA HIS A 312 7.69 3.35 21.78
C HIS A 312 8.12 3.26 23.25
N ASN A 313 7.39 2.52 24.08
CA ASN A 313 7.67 2.42 25.53
C ASN A 313 7.84 3.80 26.20
N ASN A 314 6.95 4.75 25.90
CA ASN A 314 6.94 6.15 26.37
C ASN A 314 8.15 7.01 25.94
N GLN A 315 8.98 6.55 25.00
CA GLN A 315 10.06 7.34 24.41
C GLN A 315 9.68 7.76 22.99
N LYS A 316 9.94 9.01 22.63
CA LYS A 316 9.75 9.50 21.26
C LYS A 316 10.76 8.78 20.35
N VAL A 317 10.29 8.11 19.32
CA VAL A 317 11.15 7.37 18.38
C VAL A 317 11.12 7.95 16.97
N LEU A 318 10.06 8.69 16.63
CA LEU A 318 9.90 9.34 15.34
C LEU A 318 9.22 10.69 15.50
N ASP A 319 9.71 11.71 14.80
CA ASP A 319 9.01 12.97 14.59
C ASP A 319 9.46 13.57 13.25
N ILE A 320 8.63 13.47 12.20
CA ILE A 320 8.98 13.89 10.85
C ILE A 320 7.90 14.79 10.25
N SER A 321 8.34 15.84 9.56
CA SER A 321 7.51 16.68 8.69
C SER A 321 7.81 16.35 7.22
N ALA A 322 6.77 16.19 6.42
CA ALA A 322 6.86 15.80 5.02
C ALA A 322 6.22 16.83 4.09
N GLN A 323 6.82 16.99 2.91
CA GLN A 323 6.34 17.81 1.80
C GLN A 323 6.30 16.94 0.55
N VAL A 324 5.09 16.81 -0.02
CA VAL A 324 4.91 16.11 -1.29
C VAL A 324 5.46 17.00 -2.40
N ASP A 325 6.47 16.52 -3.11
CA ASP A 325 7.23 17.25 -4.13
C ASP A 325 7.19 16.54 -5.49
N THR A 326 6.39 15.48 -5.58
CA THR A 326 6.19 14.68 -6.78
C THR A 326 4.72 14.72 -7.19
N PRO A 327 4.42 14.88 -8.49
CA PRO A 327 3.05 14.81 -8.96
C PRO A 327 2.38 13.50 -8.56
N TYR A 328 1.13 13.60 -8.10
CA TYR A 328 0.34 12.41 -7.82
C TYR A 328 0.01 11.68 -9.12
N CYS A 329 0.25 10.38 -9.12
CA CYS A 329 -0.16 9.48 -10.18
C CYS A 329 -1.35 8.68 -9.68
N PHE A 330 -2.45 8.69 -10.43
CA PHE A 330 -3.58 7.85 -10.04
C PHE A 330 -3.19 6.38 -10.20
N GLY A 331 -3.51 5.60 -9.19
CA GLY A 331 -3.19 4.19 -9.14
C GLY A 331 -3.05 3.70 -7.71
N LEU A 332 -3.21 2.38 -7.56
CA LEU A 332 -3.56 1.67 -6.32
C LEU A 332 -5.00 1.94 -5.90
N ALA A 333 -5.83 0.91 -6.07
CA ALA A 333 -7.21 0.92 -5.57
C ALA A 333 -7.98 2.13 -6.13
N ALA A 334 -8.60 2.96 -5.29
CA ALA A 334 -9.39 4.13 -5.72
C ALA A 334 -8.70 5.49 -5.50
N GLY A 335 -7.36 5.55 -5.35
CA GLY A 335 -6.64 6.81 -5.11
C GLY A 335 -5.31 6.92 -5.83
N PHE A 336 -4.33 7.52 -5.16
CA PHE A 336 -3.11 7.99 -5.80
C PHE A 336 -1.85 7.47 -5.10
N VAL A 337 -0.79 7.33 -5.88
CA VAL A 337 0.58 7.13 -5.43
C VAL A 337 1.43 8.37 -5.73
N SER A 338 2.44 8.63 -4.90
CA SER A 338 3.41 9.71 -5.11
C SER A 338 4.68 9.45 -4.31
N SER A 339 5.59 10.43 -4.30
CA SER A 339 6.72 10.50 -3.37
C SER A 339 6.83 11.87 -2.72
N TYR A 340 7.56 11.94 -1.62
CA TYR A 340 7.71 13.15 -0.83
C TYR A 340 9.09 13.23 -0.21
N THR A 341 9.55 14.44 0.06
CA THR A 341 10.72 14.68 0.93
C THR A 341 10.27 14.84 2.37
N TRP A 342 11.10 14.43 3.32
CA TRP A 342 10.85 14.61 4.74
C TRP A 342 12.10 15.04 5.50
N GLN A 343 11.88 15.69 6.64
CA GLN A 343 12.91 16.07 7.60
C GLN A 343 12.37 15.87 9.02
N GLY A 344 13.26 15.55 9.96
CA GLY A 344 12.90 15.38 11.35
C GLY A 344 13.89 14.54 12.13
N GLU A 345 13.38 13.72 13.04
CA GLU A 345 14.19 12.92 13.96
C GLU A 345 13.75 11.45 13.96
N PHE A 346 14.74 10.56 14.02
CA PHE A 346 14.56 9.14 14.31
C PHE A 346 15.51 8.75 15.46
N TYR A 347 14.97 8.29 16.59
CA TYR A 347 15.75 8.07 17.84
C TYR A 347 16.70 9.24 18.18
N ASP A 348 16.14 10.46 18.22
CA ASP A 348 16.85 11.72 18.47
C ASP A 348 18.00 12.05 17.48
N GLN A 349 18.12 11.31 16.38
CA GLN A 349 19.04 11.62 15.29
C GLN A 349 18.33 12.47 14.23
N PRO A 350 18.79 13.70 13.95
CA PRO A 350 18.26 14.50 12.86
C PRO A 350 18.54 13.83 11.52
N LEU A 351 17.49 13.65 10.72
CA LEU A 351 17.57 13.02 9.40
C LEU A 351 16.70 13.76 8.39
N VAL A 352 17.07 13.59 7.12
CA VAL A 352 16.29 14.00 5.96
C VAL A 352 16.26 12.85 4.96
N GLY A 353 15.21 12.75 4.18
CA GLY A 353 15.10 11.68 3.20
C GLY A 353 13.92 11.82 2.26
N ARG A 354 13.67 10.74 1.51
CA ARG A 354 12.51 10.57 0.64
C ARG A 354 11.65 9.41 1.13
N GLY A 355 10.36 9.46 0.82
CA GLY A 355 9.44 8.36 1.04
C GLY A 355 8.49 8.14 -0.13
N TYR A 356 7.97 6.92 -0.24
CA TYR A 356 6.84 6.57 -1.08
C TYR A 356 5.53 6.82 -0.35
N LEU A 357 4.50 7.28 -1.07
CA LEU A 357 3.19 7.61 -0.53
C LEU A 357 2.09 6.95 -1.34
N GLU A 358 1.15 6.31 -0.65
CA GLU A 358 -0.18 5.97 -1.15
C GLU A 358 -1.21 6.75 -0.34
N TYR A 359 -2.16 7.39 -1.02
CA TYR A 359 -3.17 8.19 -0.36
C TYR A 359 -4.53 8.07 -1.05
N ILE A 360 -5.56 7.82 -0.23
CA ILE A 360 -6.95 7.68 -0.66
C ILE A 360 -7.84 8.36 0.38
N ASP A 361 -8.68 9.31 -0.06
CA ASP A 361 -9.72 9.92 0.77
C ASP A 361 -11.05 9.95 -0.01
N ARG A 362 -11.99 9.07 0.36
CA ARG A 362 -13.31 8.86 -0.27
C ARG A 362 -14.45 9.39 0.60
N ARG A 363 -14.18 10.36 1.49
CA ARG A 363 -15.15 10.90 2.46
C ARG A 363 -16.29 11.69 1.84
#